data_AF-A0A7V1LS72-F1
#
_entry.id   AF-A0A7V1LS72-F1
#
_cell.length_a   1.000
_cell.length_b   1.000
_cell.length_c   1.000
_cell.angle_alpha   90.00
_cell.angle_beta   90.00
_cell.angle_gamma   90.00
#
_symmetry.space_group_name_H-M   'P 1'
#
loop_
_entity.id
_entity.type
_entity.pdbx_description
1 polymer ?
#
loop_
_entity_poly.entity_id
_entity_poly.type
_entity_poly.pdbx_seq_one_letter_code
_entity_poly.pdbx_strand_id
1 'polypeptide(L)'
;MKKIPTMFIRNKENRAFVLDRISPGCEWVQEGKGIATRKYDGTCCMVKNFELFKRRTVKQNKISPPNFRCVDVDPLTGTRIGWVPVTREDKYHMEALSNLNPMDRLKNETHELLGPKIQGNPEHSEKHRLFPHSIAETYPDCPRDFNGIREFFKGKNIEGIVWRLPDGRMCKIKKKDFGMERS
;
A
#
# COMPACT_ATOMS: atom_id res chain seq x y z
N MET A 1 4.95 2.35 8.59
CA MET A 1 4.57 1.07 7.95
C MET A 1 5.79 0.52 7.23
N LYS A 2 6.21 -0.70 7.59
CA LYS A 2 7.29 -1.42 6.89
C LYS A 2 6.85 -1.81 5.47
N LYS A 3 7.77 -2.33 4.65
CA LYS A 3 7.40 -2.88 3.34
C LYS A 3 6.45 -4.07 3.54
N ILE A 4 5.26 -3.99 2.94
CA ILE A 4 4.33 -5.12 2.94
C ILE A 4 4.84 -6.19 1.96
N PRO A 5 5.06 -7.44 2.39
CA PRO A 5 5.48 -8.54 1.53
C PRO A 5 4.42 -8.87 0.48
N THR A 6 4.86 -9.38 -0.68
CA THR A 6 3.94 -9.95 -1.68
C THR A 6 3.65 -11.40 -1.30
N MET A 7 2.37 -11.81 -1.34
CA MET A 7 1.92 -13.14 -0.90
C MET A 7 2.68 -14.30 -1.54
N PHE A 8 2.93 -14.18 -2.84
CA PHE A 8 3.61 -15.19 -3.63
C PHE A 8 5.03 -14.74 -3.98
N ILE A 9 5.94 -15.71 -4.12
CA ILE A 9 7.33 -15.49 -4.49
C ILE A 9 7.39 -14.82 -5.87
N ARG A 10 8.18 -13.74 -5.98
CA ARG A 10 8.44 -13.07 -7.26
C ARG A 10 9.24 -13.98 -8.18
N ASN A 11 8.85 -14.07 -9.45
CA ASN A 11 9.68 -14.71 -10.46
C ASN A 11 11.00 -13.92 -10.60
N LYS A 12 12.14 -14.64 -10.50
CA LYS A 12 13.48 -14.03 -10.54
C LYS A 12 13.86 -13.54 -11.94
N GLU A 13 13.43 -14.23 -12.98
CA GLU A 13 13.68 -13.89 -14.38
C GLU A 13 12.82 -12.70 -14.82
N ASN A 14 11.56 -12.68 -14.37
CA ASN A 14 10.67 -11.55 -14.60
C ASN A 14 9.91 -11.14 -13.33
N ARG A 15 10.45 -10.14 -12.64
CA ARG A 15 9.92 -9.64 -11.37
C ARG A 15 8.54 -8.95 -11.47
N ALA A 16 8.02 -8.74 -12.67
CA ALA A 16 6.63 -8.30 -12.84
C ALA A 16 5.65 -9.35 -12.32
N PHE A 17 6.00 -10.64 -12.42
CA PHE A 17 5.11 -11.75 -12.11
C PHE A 17 5.46 -12.46 -10.79
N VAL A 18 4.52 -13.27 -10.31
CA VAL A 18 4.70 -14.16 -9.16
C VAL A 18 4.55 -15.64 -9.57
N LEU A 19 5.13 -16.53 -8.76
CA LEU A 19 5.04 -17.98 -8.89
C LEU A 19 4.03 -18.53 -7.88
N ASP A 20 3.41 -19.67 -8.15
CA ASP A 20 2.53 -20.36 -7.19
C ASP A 20 3.34 -21.02 -6.05
N ARG A 21 3.97 -20.18 -5.22
CA ARG A 21 4.71 -20.54 -4.01
C ARG A 21 4.60 -19.37 -3.04
N ILE A 22 4.22 -19.63 -1.80
CA ILE A 22 4.05 -18.59 -0.79
C ILE A 22 5.41 -17.98 -0.39
N SER A 23 5.44 -16.66 -0.24
CA SER A 23 6.58 -15.93 0.32
C SER A 23 6.69 -16.22 1.82
N PRO A 24 7.92 -16.45 2.34
CA PRO A 24 8.14 -16.65 3.77
C PRO A 24 7.47 -15.58 4.65
N GLY A 25 6.72 -16.02 5.66
CA GLY A 25 5.97 -15.16 6.57
C GLY A 25 4.58 -14.74 6.08
N CYS A 26 4.10 -15.30 4.97
CA CYS A 26 2.75 -15.08 4.41
C CYS A 26 1.85 -16.33 4.49
N GLU A 27 2.32 -17.44 5.07
CA GLU A 27 1.64 -18.75 5.15
C GLU A 27 0.29 -18.65 5.86
N TRP A 28 0.21 -17.78 6.87
CA TRP A 28 -1.01 -17.50 7.62
C TRP A 28 -2.19 -17.06 6.74
N VAL A 29 -1.94 -16.53 5.54
CA VAL A 29 -3.03 -16.19 4.61
C VAL A 29 -3.72 -17.47 4.11
N GLN A 30 -2.98 -18.53 3.79
CA GLN A 30 -3.57 -19.81 3.35
C GLN A 30 -4.28 -20.55 4.49
N GLU A 31 -3.83 -20.34 5.73
CA GLU A 31 -4.48 -20.84 6.95
C GLU A 31 -5.80 -20.11 7.27
N GLY A 32 -6.30 -19.25 6.38
CA GLY A 32 -7.56 -18.52 6.56
C GLY A 32 -7.46 -17.29 7.46
N LYS A 33 -6.27 -16.91 7.92
CA LYS A 33 -6.10 -15.80 8.87
C LYS A 33 -6.06 -14.44 8.19
N GLY A 34 -6.41 -13.40 8.95
CA GLY A 34 -6.38 -12.00 8.56
C GLY A 34 -7.48 -11.58 7.59
N ILE A 35 -7.80 -10.28 7.61
CA ILE A 35 -8.93 -9.70 6.86
C ILE A 35 -8.42 -9.19 5.52
N ALA A 36 -9.03 -9.63 4.43
CA ALA A 36 -8.74 -9.14 3.08
C ALA A 36 -9.38 -7.76 2.88
N THR A 37 -8.55 -6.77 2.57
CA THR A 37 -8.98 -5.39 2.28
C THR A 37 -8.49 -4.96 0.91
N ARG A 38 -9.21 -4.04 0.27
CA ARG A 38 -8.80 -3.42 -0.98
C ARG A 38 -7.43 -2.77 -0.82
N LYS A 39 -6.56 -3.03 -1.78
CA LYS A 39 -5.38 -2.21 -2.02
C LYS A 39 -5.79 -1.06 -2.95
N TYR A 40 -5.79 0.16 -2.42
CA TYR A 40 -5.97 1.37 -3.22
C TYR A 40 -4.64 1.76 -3.87
N ASP A 41 -4.72 2.32 -5.07
CA ASP A 41 -3.58 2.80 -5.84
C ASP A 41 -3.44 4.31 -5.68
N GLY A 42 -2.65 4.70 -4.69
CA GLY A 42 -2.33 6.09 -4.43
C GLY A 42 -0.92 6.24 -3.88
N THR A 43 -0.75 7.23 -3.00
CA THR A 43 0.49 7.44 -2.27
C THR A 43 0.27 7.20 -0.78
N CYS A 44 0.99 6.24 -0.22
CA CYS A 44 0.91 5.96 1.21
C CYS A 44 1.42 7.15 2.05
N CYS A 45 0.57 7.61 2.97
CA CYS A 45 0.80 8.70 3.91
C CYS A 45 0.55 8.22 5.34
N MET A 46 0.96 9.03 6.31
CA MET A 46 0.69 8.79 7.73
C MET A 46 0.39 10.11 8.41
N VAL A 47 -0.71 10.16 9.16
CA VAL A 47 -0.94 11.23 10.14
C VAL A 47 -0.38 10.73 11.46
N LYS A 48 0.49 11.52 12.10
CA LYS A 48 1.03 11.21 13.42
C LYS A 48 1.30 12.48 14.19
N ASN A 49 0.76 12.60 15.41
CA ASN A 49 0.91 13.77 16.27
C ASN A 49 0.54 15.08 15.53
N PHE A 50 -0.62 15.09 14.84
CA PHE A 50 -1.11 16.22 14.05
C PHE A 50 -0.32 16.59 12.79
N GLU A 51 0.78 15.88 12.53
CA GLU A 51 1.60 16.11 11.34
C GLU A 51 1.31 15.06 10.26
N LEU A 52 1.33 15.48 8.99
CA LEU A 52 1.23 14.59 7.86
C LEU A 52 2.64 14.22 7.36
N PHE A 53 2.84 12.93 7.09
CA PHE A 53 4.06 12.38 6.53
C PHE A 53 3.75 11.68 5.20
N LYS A 54 4.63 11.88 4.21
CA LYS A 54 4.63 11.14 2.95
C LYS A 54 5.64 10.01 3.01
N ARG A 55 5.29 8.85 2.45
CA ARG A 55 6.22 7.72 2.37
C ARG A 55 7.30 7.99 1.34
N ARG A 56 8.55 7.67 1.67
CA ARG A 56 9.69 7.80 0.77
C ARG A 56 10.49 6.52 0.70
N THR A 57 10.92 6.19 -0.50
CA THR A 57 11.86 5.10 -0.79
C THR A 57 13.16 5.72 -1.29
N VAL A 58 14.30 5.34 -0.71
CA VAL A 58 15.63 5.85 -1.03
C VAL A 58 16.51 4.66 -1.42
N LYS A 59 17.00 4.62 -2.67
CA LYS A 59 17.93 3.59 -3.13
C LYS A 59 19.24 3.66 -2.33
N GLN A 60 19.93 2.53 -2.16
CA GLN A 60 21.15 2.40 -1.35
C GLN A 60 22.17 3.51 -1.60
N ASN A 61 22.42 3.85 -2.86
CA ASN A 61 23.43 4.82 -3.29
C ASN A 61 22.90 6.26 -3.44
N LYS A 62 21.76 6.58 -2.81
CA LYS A 62 21.18 7.93 -2.85
C LYS A 62 21.13 8.54 -1.46
N ILE A 63 21.36 9.84 -1.39
CA ILE A 63 21.26 10.62 -0.16
C ILE A 63 19.77 10.67 0.24
N SER A 64 19.50 10.42 1.52
CA SER A 64 18.15 10.56 2.06
C SER A 64 17.75 12.04 2.09
N PRO A 65 16.50 12.40 1.76
CA PRO A 65 16.07 13.78 1.88
C PRO A 65 16.12 14.26 3.33
N PRO A 66 16.14 15.59 3.56
CA PRO A 66 16.05 16.15 4.90
C PRO A 66 14.87 15.55 5.69
N ASN A 67 15.08 15.33 6.99
CA ASN A 67 14.06 14.79 7.90
C ASN A 67 13.52 13.39 7.54
N PHE A 68 14.24 12.62 6.73
CA PHE A 68 13.88 11.23 6.43
C PHE A 68 14.00 10.33 7.66
N ARG A 69 12.87 9.79 8.10
CA ARG A 69 12.76 8.84 9.21
C ARG A 69 12.69 7.42 8.64
N CYS A 70 13.82 6.73 8.58
CA CYS A 70 13.90 5.35 8.10
C CYS A 70 13.09 4.42 9.01
N VAL A 71 12.30 3.50 8.44
CA VAL A 71 11.52 2.50 9.18
C VAL A 71 11.79 1.07 8.73
N ASP A 72 12.44 0.89 7.58
CA ASP A 72 12.73 -0.42 7.01
C ASP A 72 13.89 -0.33 6.00
N VAL A 73 14.63 -1.42 5.83
CA VAL A 73 15.71 -1.53 4.84
C VAL A 73 15.55 -2.87 4.14
N ASP A 74 15.44 -2.83 2.82
CA ASP A 74 15.42 -4.05 2.00
C ASP A 74 16.81 -4.70 2.03
N PRO A 75 16.98 -5.89 2.63
CA PRO A 75 18.29 -6.49 2.84
C PRO A 75 18.99 -6.90 1.54
N LEU A 76 18.22 -7.13 0.47
CA LEU A 76 18.77 -7.53 -0.83
C LEU A 76 19.29 -6.31 -1.62
N THR A 77 18.58 -5.19 -1.55
CA THR A 77 18.86 -4.02 -2.40
C THR A 77 19.44 -2.83 -1.65
N GLY A 78 19.56 -2.92 -0.32
CA GLY A 78 19.91 -1.79 0.55
C GLY A 78 18.93 -0.62 0.49
N THR A 79 17.76 -0.81 -0.12
CA THR A 79 16.77 0.25 -0.32
C THR A 79 16.11 0.58 1.01
N ARG A 80 16.22 1.85 1.43
CA ARG A 80 15.61 2.37 2.65
C ARG A 80 14.18 2.83 2.38
N ILE A 81 13.27 2.52 3.29
CA ILE A 81 11.88 2.97 3.26
C ILE A 81 11.61 3.72 4.55
N GLY A 82 10.92 4.85 4.45
CA GLY A 82 10.69 5.72 5.59
C GLY A 82 9.65 6.79 5.32
N TRP A 83 9.66 7.78 6.20
CA TRP A 83 8.73 8.89 6.21
C TRP A 83 9.47 10.21 6.08
N VAL A 84 8.88 11.15 5.37
CA VAL A 84 9.33 12.55 5.32
C VAL A 84 8.14 13.41 5.70
N PRO A 85 8.29 14.45 6.54
CA PRO A 85 7.23 15.42 6.77
C PRO A 85 6.73 16.00 5.46
N VAL A 86 5.41 16.18 5.35
CA VAL A 86 4.81 16.94 4.26
C VAL A 86 5.10 18.41 4.49
N THR A 87 5.50 19.11 3.42
CA THR A 87 5.76 20.56 3.44
C THR A 87 4.82 21.28 2.49
N ARG A 88 4.92 22.61 2.41
CA ARG A 88 4.04 23.43 1.55
C ARG A 88 4.23 23.12 0.05
N GLU A 89 5.40 22.62 -0.32
CA GLU A 89 5.76 22.20 -1.67
C GLU A 89 5.03 20.92 -2.10
N ASP A 90 4.52 20.14 -1.15
CA ASP A 90 3.72 18.95 -1.40
C ASP A 90 2.25 19.30 -1.65
N LYS A 91 1.99 20.12 -2.68
CA LYS A 91 0.69 20.72 -3.01
C LYS A 91 -0.50 19.77 -2.79
N TYR A 92 -0.47 18.57 -3.38
CA TYR A 92 -1.59 17.63 -3.32
C TYR A 92 -1.77 16.96 -1.95
N HIS A 93 -0.70 16.83 -1.15
CA HIS A 93 -0.82 16.37 0.24
C HIS A 93 -1.46 17.47 1.10
N MET A 94 -1.08 18.72 0.87
CA MET A 94 -1.66 19.87 1.56
C MET A 94 -3.15 20.05 1.23
N GLU A 95 -3.54 19.92 -0.04
CA GLU A 95 -4.95 19.93 -0.47
C GLU A 95 -5.75 18.79 0.18
N ALA A 96 -5.19 17.58 0.24
CA ALA A 96 -5.85 16.46 0.90
C ALA A 96 -5.96 16.66 2.42
N LEU A 97 -4.95 17.26 3.04
CA LEU A 97 -4.95 17.60 4.46
C LEU A 97 -6.01 18.66 4.77
N SER A 98 -6.14 19.71 3.95
CA SER A 98 -7.19 20.73 4.13
C SER A 98 -8.60 20.17 4.02
N ASN A 99 -8.78 19.11 3.22
CA ASN A 99 -10.05 18.42 3.08
C ASN A 99 -10.35 17.41 4.21
N LEU A 100 -9.37 17.12 5.09
CA LEU A 100 -9.52 16.16 6.17
C LEU A 100 -10.22 16.79 7.38
N ASN A 101 -11.24 16.11 7.92
CA ASN A 101 -11.94 16.53 9.13
C ASN A 101 -10.93 16.67 10.30
N PRO A 102 -11.00 17.74 11.13
CA PRO A 102 -10.15 17.90 12.30
C PRO A 102 -10.09 16.67 13.22
N MET A 103 -11.21 15.95 13.39
CA MET A 103 -11.25 14.74 14.21
C MET A 103 -10.40 13.60 13.63
N ASP A 104 -10.34 13.49 12.31
CA ASP A 104 -9.49 12.49 11.66
C ASP A 104 -8.01 12.87 11.71
N ARG A 105 -7.68 14.17 11.87
CA ARG A 105 -6.30 14.61 12.12
C ARG A 105 -5.77 14.22 13.50
N LEU A 106 -6.65 13.94 14.47
CA LEU A 106 -6.27 13.42 15.79
C LEU A 106 -5.86 11.94 15.72
N LYS A 107 -6.26 11.21 14.68
CA LYS A 107 -6.00 9.77 14.57
C LYS A 107 -4.60 9.51 14.04
N ASN A 108 -3.79 8.83 14.85
CA ASN A 108 -2.48 8.35 14.46
C ASN A 108 -2.61 7.11 13.56
N GLU A 109 -2.83 7.31 12.27
CA GLU A 109 -3.01 6.21 11.31
C GLU A 109 -2.40 6.46 9.93
N THR A 110 -2.24 5.38 9.18
CA THR A 110 -1.79 5.44 7.79
C THR A 110 -2.96 5.62 6.85
N HIS A 111 -2.75 6.43 5.81
CA HIS A 111 -3.73 6.74 4.79
C HIS A 111 -3.16 6.45 3.41
N GLU A 112 -4.04 6.28 2.42
CA GLU A 112 -3.69 6.39 1.02
C GLU A 112 -4.13 7.77 0.52
N LEU A 113 -3.19 8.58 0.03
CA LEU A 113 -3.50 9.80 -0.70
C LEU A 113 -4.05 9.41 -2.07
N LEU A 114 -5.29 9.80 -2.33
CA LEU A 114 -6.00 9.60 -3.60
C LEU A 114 -6.33 10.95 -4.20
N GLY A 115 -6.49 11.04 -5.53
CA GLY A 115 -6.89 12.29 -6.16
C GLY A 115 -6.62 12.36 -7.67
N PRO A 116 -7.14 13.41 -8.34
CA PRO A 116 -7.06 13.58 -9.79
C PRO A 116 -5.64 13.71 -10.33
N LYS A 117 -4.66 14.06 -9.48
CA LYS A 117 -3.24 14.17 -9.84
C LYS A 117 -2.36 13.10 -9.19
N ILE A 118 -2.96 12.04 -8.65
CA ILE A 118 -2.24 10.96 -7.98
C ILE A 118 -2.35 9.69 -8.83
N GLN A 119 -1.22 9.15 -9.28
CA GLN A 119 -1.14 7.85 -9.97
C GLN A 119 -2.04 7.71 -11.22
N GLY A 120 -2.44 8.81 -11.86
CA GLY A 120 -3.39 8.79 -12.98
C GLY A 120 -4.86 8.69 -12.56
N ASN A 121 -5.17 8.86 -11.27
CA ASN A 121 -6.50 8.78 -10.67
C ASN A 121 -7.27 7.47 -10.90
N PRO A 122 -6.66 6.29 -10.69
CA PRO A 122 -7.31 5.00 -10.92
C PRO A 122 -8.45 4.71 -9.94
N GLU A 123 -8.55 5.49 -8.85
CA GLU A 123 -9.63 5.41 -7.87
C GLU A 123 -10.77 6.41 -8.15
N HIS A 124 -10.71 7.13 -9.30
CA HIS A 124 -11.72 8.10 -9.75
C HIS A 124 -12.12 9.12 -8.67
N SER A 125 -11.15 9.58 -7.88
CA SER A 125 -11.40 10.56 -6.83
C SER A 125 -11.53 11.95 -7.45
N GLU A 126 -12.64 12.64 -7.20
CA GLU A 126 -12.91 13.99 -7.72
C GLU A 126 -11.95 15.03 -7.13
N LYS A 127 -11.58 14.84 -5.86
CA LYS A 127 -10.67 15.70 -5.10
C LYS A 127 -9.54 14.91 -4.47
N HIS A 128 -8.47 15.61 -4.12
CA HIS A 128 -7.41 15.03 -3.30
C HIS A 128 -7.91 14.80 -1.88
N ARG A 129 -7.72 13.58 -1.38
CA ARG A 129 -8.17 13.16 -0.05
C ARG A 129 -7.24 12.11 0.53
N LEU A 130 -7.14 12.12 1.86
CA LEU A 130 -6.50 11.05 2.61
C LEU A 130 -7.57 10.00 2.92
N PHE A 131 -7.44 8.81 2.34
CA PHE A 131 -8.34 7.69 2.63
C PHE A 131 -7.73 6.78 3.70
N PRO A 132 -8.35 6.64 4.88
CA PRO A 132 -7.78 5.84 5.96
C PRO A 132 -7.73 4.36 5.60
N HIS A 133 -6.61 3.69 5.91
CA HIS A 133 -6.49 2.25 5.68
C HIS A 133 -7.38 1.41 6.62
N SER A 134 -7.80 1.98 7.75
CA SER A 134 -8.66 1.34 8.74
C SER A 134 -10.08 1.06 8.24
N ILE A 135 -10.55 1.85 7.26
CA ILE A 135 -11.89 1.72 6.65
C ILE A 135 -11.83 1.20 5.22
N ALA A 136 -10.71 0.56 4.84
CA ALA A 136 -10.57 -0.01 3.51
C ALA A 136 -11.67 -1.07 3.24
N GLU A 137 -12.24 -1.02 2.04
CA GLU A 137 -13.26 -1.97 1.58
C GLU A 137 -12.80 -3.43 1.80
N THR A 138 -13.65 -4.25 2.41
CA THR A 138 -13.33 -5.65 2.74
C THR A 138 -13.81 -6.61 1.67
N TYR A 139 -13.04 -7.67 1.42
CA TYR A 139 -13.40 -8.76 0.52
C TYR A 139 -13.38 -10.10 1.27
N PRO A 140 -14.38 -10.41 2.10
CA PRO A 140 -14.40 -11.62 2.93
C PRO A 140 -14.28 -12.90 2.10
N ASP A 141 -14.86 -12.91 0.90
CA ASP A 141 -14.85 -14.05 -0.03
C ASP A 141 -13.63 -14.08 -0.96
N CYS A 142 -12.61 -13.26 -0.70
CA CYS A 142 -11.38 -13.30 -1.50
C CYS A 142 -10.69 -14.66 -1.30
N PRO A 143 -10.45 -15.44 -2.38
CA PRO A 143 -9.75 -16.71 -2.28
C PRO A 143 -8.32 -16.54 -1.75
N ARG A 144 -7.72 -17.64 -1.29
CA ARG A 144 -6.41 -17.63 -0.62
C ARG A 144 -5.38 -18.53 -1.29
N ASP A 145 -5.76 -19.22 -2.35
CA ASP A 145 -4.85 -19.94 -3.25
C ASP A 145 -4.57 -19.12 -4.52
N PHE A 146 -3.51 -19.49 -5.23
CA PHE A 146 -3.02 -18.74 -6.39
C PHE A 146 -4.04 -18.61 -7.51
N ASN A 147 -4.68 -19.72 -7.88
CA ASN A 147 -5.63 -19.76 -8.99
C ASN A 147 -6.93 -19.03 -8.61
N GLY A 148 -7.45 -19.25 -7.41
CA GLY A 148 -8.62 -18.54 -6.89
C GLY A 148 -8.41 -17.02 -6.87
N ILE A 149 -7.26 -16.55 -6.40
CA ILE A 149 -6.95 -15.10 -6.40
C ILE A 149 -6.84 -14.56 -7.82
N ARG A 150 -6.20 -15.31 -8.73
CA ARG A 150 -6.09 -14.94 -10.14
C ARG A 150 -7.47 -14.80 -10.79
N GLU A 151 -8.37 -15.75 -10.57
CA GLU A 151 -9.75 -15.69 -11.06
C GLU A 151 -10.53 -14.54 -10.40
N PHE A 152 -10.38 -14.34 -9.09
CA PHE A 152 -11.02 -13.27 -8.34
C PHE A 152 -10.70 -11.87 -8.91
N PHE A 153 -9.50 -11.66 -9.45
CA PHE A 153 -9.15 -10.38 -10.08
C PHE A 153 -9.81 -10.15 -11.45
N LYS A 154 -10.33 -11.19 -12.11
CA LYS A 154 -11.06 -11.01 -13.37
C LYS A 154 -12.32 -10.21 -13.12
N GLY A 155 -12.58 -9.22 -13.97
CA GLY A 155 -13.72 -8.32 -13.85
C GLY A 155 -13.67 -7.33 -12.68
N LYS A 156 -12.62 -7.32 -11.85
CA LYS A 156 -12.45 -6.32 -10.78
C LYS A 156 -11.54 -5.18 -11.19
N ASN A 157 -11.99 -3.95 -10.97
CA ASN A 157 -11.18 -2.75 -11.17
C ASN A 157 -10.52 -2.26 -9.86
N ILE A 158 -9.64 -3.09 -9.30
CA ILE A 158 -8.86 -2.78 -8.09
C ILE A 158 -7.38 -3.05 -8.34
N GLU A 159 -6.49 -2.35 -7.61
CA GLU A 159 -5.05 -2.61 -7.72
C GLU A 159 -4.69 -4.00 -7.19
N GLY A 160 -5.33 -4.41 -6.10
CA GLY A 160 -4.97 -5.61 -5.38
C GLY A 160 -5.70 -5.78 -4.07
N ILE A 161 -5.21 -6.72 -3.27
CA ILE A 161 -5.68 -7.04 -1.93
C ILE A 161 -4.52 -6.90 -0.94
N VAL A 162 -4.84 -6.44 0.27
CA VAL A 162 -3.97 -6.49 1.45
C VAL A 162 -4.70 -7.29 2.52
N TRP A 163 -4.13 -8.42 2.94
CA TRP A 163 -4.56 -9.12 4.15
C TRP A 163 -3.90 -8.48 5.38
N ARG A 164 -4.67 -8.33 6.45
CA ARG A 164 -4.24 -7.68 7.70
C ARG A 164 -4.53 -8.57 8.90
N LEU A 165 -3.54 -8.78 9.76
CA LEU A 165 -3.70 -9.40 11.07
C LEU A 165 -3.84 -8.31 12.15
N PRO A 166 -4.56 -8.60 13.27
CA PRO A 166 -4.67 -7.68 14.39
C PRO A 166 -3.32 -7.30 15.02
N ASP A 167 -2.31 -8.16 14.91
CA ASP A 167 -0.94 -7.91 15.39
C ASP A 167 -0.12 -6.97 14.49
N GLY A 168 -0.71 -6.46 13.41
CA GLY A 168 -0.08 -5.52 12.47
C GLY A 168 0.69 -6.17 11.34
N ARG A 169 0.81 -7.51 11.30
CA ARG A 169 1.34 -8.21 10.12
C ARG A 169 0.39 -8.01 8.94
N MET A 170 0.99 -7.83 7.77
CA MET A 170 0.25 -7.63 6.53
C MET A 170 0.92 -8.40 5.40
N CYS A 171 0.12 -8.75 4.41
CA CYS A 171 0.56 -9.36 3.17
C CYS A 171 -0.28 -8.78 2.02
N LYS A 172 0.29 -8.63 0.83
CA LYS A 172 -0.45 -8.09 -0.32
C LYS A 172 -0.28 -8.93 -1.58
N ILE A 173 -1.22 -8.79 -2.49
CA ILE A 173 -1.09 -9.25 -3.88
C ILE A 173 -1.75 -8.23 -4.81
N LYS A 174 -1.18 -7.99 -5.99
CA LYS A 174 -1.75 -7.05 -6.97
C LYS A 174 -2.23 -7.78 -8.21
N LYS A 175 -3.23 -7.23 -8.87
CA LYS A 175 -3.75 -7.70 -10.16
C LYS A 175 -2.65 -7.87 -11.21
N LYS A 176 -1.76 -6.88 -11.31
CA LYS A 176 -0.61 -6.93 -12.23
C LYS A 176 0.43 -8.00 -11.92
N ASP A 177 0.45 -8.55 -10.71
CA ASP A 177 1.37 -9.63 -10.37
C ASP A 177 1.02 -10.94 -11.13
N PHE A 178 -0.21 -11.02 -11.66
CA PHE A 178 -0.70 -12.07 -12.56
C PHE A 178 -0.74 -11.64 -14.04
N GLY A 179 -0.14 -10.51 -14.39
CA GLY A 179 -0.13 -9.98 -15.76
C GLY A 179 -1.45 -9.38 -16.25
N MET A 180 -2.35 -9.06 -15.33
CA MET A 180 -3.61 -8.39 -15.66
C MET A 180 -3.53 -6.89 -15.41
N GLU A 181 -4.18 -6.11 -16.27
CA GLU A 181 -4.29 -4.66 -16.13
C GLU A 181 -5.60 -4.24 -15.44
N ARG A 182 -5.60 -3.03 -14.90
CA ARG A 182 -6.83 -2.37 -14.46
C ARG A 182 -7.53 -1.81 -15.70
N SER A 183 -8.84 -1.98 -15.74
CA SER A 183 -9.73 -1.42 -16.76
C SER A 183 -10.04 0.03 -16.47
#